data_AF-A0A2V5UMM6-F1
#
_entry.id   AF-A0A2V5UMM6-F1
#
_cell.length_a   1.000
_cell.length_b   1.000
_cell.length_c   1.000
_cell.angle_alpha   90.00
_cell.angle_beta   90.00
_cell.angle_gamma   90.00
#
_symmetry.space_group_name_H-M   'P 1'
#
loop_
_entity.id
_entity.type
_entity.pdbx_description
1 polymer ?
#
loop_
_entity_poly.entity_id
_entity_poly.type
_entity_poly.pdbx_seq_one_letter_code
_entity_poly.pdbx_strand_id
1 'polypeptide(L)'
;MQRPVAVVGWKGNLQFGVEVNERSGGWMTDDASFWKRWNSPATVHMLTEKTTYEKLRSESSFKFRVVTQGLYDVLLSNKIT
;
A
#
# COMPACT_ATOMS: atom_id res chain seq x y z
N MET A 1 -5.67 -10.97 16.69
CA MET A 1 -6.05 -10.99 15.26
C MET A 1 -4.84 -10.60 14.43
N GLN A 2 -4.37 -11.45 13.53
CA GLN A 2 -3.26 -11.14 12.61
C GLN A 2 -3.87 -10.64 11.28
N ARG A 3 -3.42 -9.48 10.78
CA ARG A 3 -3.83 -8.96 9.47
C ARG A 3 -2.65 -9.11 8.51
N PRO A 4 -2.82 -9.74 7.34
CA PRO A 4 -1.73 -9.87 6.37
C PRO A 4 -1.37 -8.49 5.84
N VAL A 5 -0.08 -8.13 5.94
CA VAL A 5 0.49 -6.92 5.33
C VAL A 5 1.17 -7.34 4.03
N ALA A 6 0.83 -6.69 2.93
CA ALA A 6 1.46 -6.90 1.62
C ALA A 6 2.14 -5.62 1.16
N VAL A 7 3.32 -5.74 0.56
CA VAL A 7 4.09 -4.60 0.03
C VAL A 7 3.86 -4.48 -1.48
N VAL A 8 3.67 -3.26 -1.96
CA VAL A 8 3.28 -2.92 -3.35
C VAL A 8 4.11 -1.72 -3.83
N GLY A 9 4.46 -1.64 -5.11
CA GLY A 9 5.14 -0.47 -5.69
C GLY A 9 6.63 -0.41 -5.37
N TRP A 10 7.39 -1.42 -5.80
CA TRP A 10 8.81 -1.55 -5.50
C TRP A 10 9.68 -0.71 -6.44
N LYS A 11 10.01 0.53 -6.02
CA LYS A 11 11.18 1.24 -6.55
C LYS A 11 11.77 2.21 -5.52
N GLY A 12 12.75 1.74 -4.74
CA GLY A 12 13.68 2.59 -3.97
C GLY A 12 13.83 2.27 -2.47
N ASN A 13 15.08 2.01 -2.05
CA ASN A 13 15.66 2.09 -0.69
C ASN A 13 15.49 1.00 0.38
N LEU A 14 14.79 -0.12 0.15
CA LEU A 14 14.82 -1.28 1.07
C LEU A 14 15.63 -2.47 0.54
N GLN A 15 16.82 -2.20 -0.02
CA GLN A 15 17.78 -3.23 -0.45
C GLN A 15 18.39 -4.01 0.74
N PHE A 16 18.27 -3.50 1.97
CA PHE A 16 18.74 -4.15 3.19
C PHE A 16 17.87 -5.32 3.69
N GLY A 17 16.69 -5.56 3.10
CA GLY A 17 15.82 -6.68 3.47
C GLY A 17 15.88 -7.89 2.52
N VAL A 18 16.68 -7.81 1.45
CA VAL A 18 16.65 -8.81 0.36
C VAL A 18 17.29 -10.14 0.77
N GLU A 19 18.27 -10.16 1.69
CA GLU A 19 18.84 -11.42 2.18
C GLU A 19 17.89 -12.21 3.11
N VAL A 20 16.81 -11.61 3.62
CA VAL A 20 15.84 -12.29 4.48
C VAL A 20 14.66 -12.89 3.68
N ASN A 21 14.52 -12.53 2.40
CA ASN A 21 13.30 -12.74 1.63
C ASN A 21 13.21 -14.04 0.81
N GLU A 22 14.27 -14.83 0.72
CA GLU A 22 14.16 -16.17 0.10
C GLU A 22 13.36 -17.17 0.96
N ARG A 23 12.98 -16.80 2.20
CA ARG A 23 12.25 -17.69 3.14
C ARG A 23 10.77 -17.37 3.38
N SER A 24 10.20 -16.33 2.78
CA SER A 24 8.85 -15.85 3.17
C SER A 24 7.91 -15.80 1.97
N GLY A 25 7.18 -16.88 1.71
CA GLY A 25 6.21 -16.97 0.61
C GLY A 25 5.02 -16.00 0.74
N GLY A 26 4.72 -15.28 -0.34
CA GLY A 26 3.35 -14.84 -0.67
C GLY A 26 2.88 -13.42 -0.29
N TRP A 27 3.75 -12.52 0.17
CA TRP A 27 3.36 -11.16 0.64
C TRP A 27 3.79 -10.01 -0.29
N MET A 28 4.37 -10.32 -1.45
CA MET A 28 4.65 -9.35 -2.50
C MET A 28 3.55 -9.45 -3.57
N THR A 29 2.92 -8.32 -3.87
CA THR A 29 1.93 -8.20 -4.94
C THR A 29 2.40 -7.13 -5.91
N ASP A 30 2.30 -7.39 -7.21
CA ASP A 30 2.58 -6.38 -8.23
C ASP A 30 1.52 -5.26 -8.21
N ASP A 31 1.87 -4.12 -8.81
CA ASP A 31 1.02 -2.93 -8.81
C ASP A 31 -0.37 -3.20 -9.43
N ALA A 32 -0.44 -3.99 -10.50
CA ALA A 32 -1.71 -4.30 -11.16
C ALA A 32 -2.61 -5.18 -10.28
N SER A 33 -2.03 -6.19 -9.63
CA SER A 33 -2.72 -7.04 -8.66
C SER A 33 -3.23 -6.23 -7.45
N PHE A 34 -2.44 -5.27 -6.97
CA PHE A 34 -2.87 -4.38 -5.89
C PHE A 34 -4.05 -3.52 -6.32
N TRP A 35 -3.96 -2.82 -7.45
CA TRP A 35 -5.04 -1.93 -7.90
C TRP A 35 -6.31 -2.70 -8.25
N LYS A 36 -6.20 -3.92 -8.77
CA LYS A 36 -7.35 -4.83 -8.93
C LYS A 36 -8.02 -5.13 -7.59
N ARG A 37 -7.23 -5.38 -6.54
CA ARG A 37 -7.74 -5.64 -5.18
C ARG A 37 -8.29 -4.37 -4.53
N TRP A 38 -7.66 -3.22 -4.75
CA TRP A 38 -8.10 -1.91 -4.27
C TRP A 38 -9.50 -1.56 -4.79
N ASN A 39 -9.81 -1.90 -6.04
CA ASN A 39 -11.12 -1.69 -6.65
C ASN A 39 -12.14 -2.81 -6.36
N SER A 40 -11.75 -3.85 -5.61
CA SER A 40 -12.65 -4.94 -5.27
C SER A 40 -13.61 -4.57 -4.12
N PRO A 41 -14.59 -5.45 -3.81
CA PRO A 41 -15.41 -5.30 -2.61
C PRO A 41 -14.62 -5.40 -1.30
N ALA A 42 -13.41 -5.97 -1.32
CA ALA A 42 -12.60 -6.16 -0.11
C ALA A 42 -12.07 -4.83 0.44
N THR A 43 -11.99 -4.74 1.77
CA THR A 43 -11.32 -3.62 2.45
C THR A 43 -9.81 -3.78 2.33
N VAL A 44 -9.16 -2.80 1.72
CA VAL A 44 -7.72 -2.74 1.50
C VAL A 44 -7.18 -1.47 2.15
N HIS A 45 -6.07 -1.61 2.86
CA HIS A 45 -5.35 -0.49 3.44
C HIS A 45 -4.00 -0.33 2.76
N MET A 46 -3.55 0.91 2.61
CA MET A 46 -2.23 1.24 2.08
C MET A 46 -1.56 2.24 3.02
N LEU A 47 -0.37 1.89 3.51
CA LEU A 47 0.51 2.81 4.19
C LEU A 47 1.51 3.34 3.16
N THR A 48 1.62 4.65 3.02
CA THR A 48 2.51 5.29 2.05
C THR A 48 3.02 6.62 2.58
N GLU A 49 4.09 7.14 1.99
CA GLU A 49 4.58 8.49 2.30
C GLU A 49 3.55 9.55 1.88
N LYS A 50 3.54 10.69 2.57
CA LYS A 50 2.70 11.85 2.22
C LYS A 50 2.90 12.31 0.78
N THR A 51 4.14 12.36 0.32
CA THR A 51 4.51 12.79 -1.05
C THR A 51 3.90 11.87 -2.11
N THR A 52 3.94 10.56 -1.87
CA THR A 52 3.33 9.55 -2.73
C THR A 52 1.81 9.65 -2.71
N TYR A 53 1.21 9.85 -1.52
CA TYR A 53 -0.23 10.10 -1.41
C TYR A 53 -0.68 11.33 -2.21
N GLU A 54 0.01 12.46 -2.10
CA GLU A 54 -0.37 13.69 -2.81
C GLU A 54 -0.30 13.51 -4.33
N LYS A 55 0.75 12.84 -4.84
CA LYS A 55 0.85 12.49 -6.27
C LYS A 55 -0.31 11.59 -6.73
N LEU A 56 -0.58 10.53 -5.98
CA LEU A 56 -1.70 9.62 -6.29
C LEU A 56 -3.05 10.34 -6.26
N ARG A 57 -3.24 11.27 -5.32
CA ARG A 57 -4.45 12.08 -5.19
C ARG A 57 -4.63 13.05 -6.35
N SER A 58 -3.55 13.62 -6.89
CA SER A 58 -3.61 14.53 -8.04
C SER A 58 -3.74 13.83 -9.39
N GLU A 59 -3.13 12.64 -9.54
CA GLU A 59 -2.97 11.98 -10.83
C GLU A 59 -3.97 10.86 -11.09
N SER A 60 -4.58 10.27 -10.04
CA SER A 60 -5.48 9.14 -10.21
C SER A 60 -6.95 9.49 -9.98
N SER A 61 -7.84 8.72 -10.61
CA SER A 61 -9.29 8.76 -10.36
C SER A 61 -9.72 7.93 -9.15
N PHE A 62 -8.78 7.30 -8.44
CA PHE A 62 -9.08 6.45 -7.30
C PHE A 62 -9.52 7.28 -6.10
N LYS A 63 -10.55 6.80 -5.41
CA LYS A 63 -11.01 7.41 -4.16
C LYS A 63 -10.17 6.86 -3.01
N PHE A 64 -9.29 7.71 -2.47
CA PHE A 64 -8.53 7.43 -1.26
C PHE A 64 -9.22 8.04 -0.05
N ARG A 65 -9.34 7.28 1.04
CA ARG A 65 -9.79 7.80 2.33
C ARG A 65 -8.64 7.74 3.31
N VAL A 66 -8.26 8.89 3.85
CA VAL A 66 -7.24 8.97 4.91
C VAL A 66 -7.85 8.43 6.20
N VAL A 67 -7.26 7.36 6.72
CA VAL A 67 -7.62 6.78 8.02
C VAL A 67 -6.86 7.47 9.13
N THR A 68 -5.56 7.68 8.94
CA THR A 68 -4.70 8.45 9.84
C THR A 68 -3.49 8.97 9.09
N GLN A 69 -2.86 10.01 9.63
CA GLN A 69 -1.70 10.66 9.07
C GLN A 69 -0.67 10.91 10.17
N GLY A 70 0.54 10.40 9.97
CA GLY A 70 1.70 10.66 10.82
C GLY A 70 2.50 11.87 10.34
N LEU A 71 3.74 12.02 10.81
CA LEU A 71 4.65 13.08 10.35
C LEU A 71 5.09 12.87 8.89
N TYR A 72 5.36 11.63 8.51
CA TYR A 72 5.89 11.26 7.18
C TYR A 72 4.94 10.37 6.37
N ASP A 73 4.11 9.58 7.06
CA ASP A 73 3.27 8.56 6.44
C ASP A 73 1.78 8.89 6.51
N VAL A 74 1.02 8.29 5.60
CA VAL A 74 -0.44 8.35 5.51
C VAL A 74 -0.96 6.93 5.37
N LEU A 75 -1.91 6.57 6.22
CA LEU A 75 -2.68 5.34 6.08
C LEU A 75 -3.97 5.64 5.31
N LEU A 76 -4.17 4.94 4.21
CA LEU A 76 -5.32 5.06 3.33
C LEU A 76 -6.19 3.80 3.37
N SER A 77 -7.48 3.97 3.08
CA SER A 77 -8.45 2.90 2.86
C SER A 77 -9.26 3.15 1.59
N ASN A 78 -9.66 2.05 0.93
CA ASN A 78 -10.57 2.08 -0.22
C ASN A 78 -12.06 2.13 0.18
N LYS A 79 -12.41 1.89 1.45
CA LYS A 79 -13.80 1.86 1.96
C LYS A 79 -14.00 2.84 3.11
N ILE A 80 -15.27 3.24 3.32
CA ILE A 80 -15.70 3.88 4.57
C ILE A 80 -15.67 2.81 5.63
N THR A 81 -14.93 3.04 6.72
CA THR A 81 -14.88 2.14 7.87
C THR A 81 -15.92 2.58 8.88
#